data_AF-A0A920IPG0-F1
#
_entry.id   AF-A0A920IPG0-F1
#
_cell.length_a   1.000
_cell.length_b   1.000
_cell.length_c   1.000
_cell.angle_alpha   90.00
_cell.angle_beta   90.00
_cell.angle_gamma   90.00
#
_symmetry.space_group_name_H-M   'P 1'
#
loop_
_entity.id
_entity.type
_entity.pdbx_description
1 polymer ?
#
loop_
_entity_poly.entity_id
_entity_poly.type
_entity_poly.pdbx_seq_one_letter_code
_entity_poly.pdbx_strand_id
1 'polypeptide(L)'
;MGILNPVITSRSTKMFGTLLPEEDVINVGIGPNLSVSKSPTGYVKPDTTFSDSLNLNIEGIELELYHAPGETNDQIFIWLPQHKALMPGDNIYKTFPNLYTIRGTSHRDVKGWVDSIDHMKTFEPEYLFPSHTKPILGKDTIQDAMNIYRDAIQYIHDQTIRLMNQGLYPDEIADAIKLPKEIAESPYLYEFYGTVRWSVKSIFNGYLGWFSGNPSELDPLSRKEKALRISKLAGGNDILLKELHLAVQEKDMQWALELSDYLISLDMFTDEVKDLRIEALIYEGSRSSNPNKRNYFLTSAFELKGGIKETSFA
;
A
#
# COMPACT_ATOMS: atom_id res chain seq x y z
N MET A 1 -1.91 19.81 -13.39
CA MET A 1 -1.25 18.52 -13.12
C MET A 1 -0.48 18.64 -11.83
N GLY A 2 -0.57 17.66 -10.93
CA GLY A 2 0.13 17.69 -9.64
C GLY A 2 1.64 17.59 -9.83
N ILE A 3 2.41 18.24 -8.96
CA ILE A 3 3.89 18.27 -9.00
C ILE A 3 4.53 16.87 -8.91
N LEU A 4 3.79 15.87 -8.39
CA LEU A 4 4.25 14.48 -8.25
C LEU A 4 3.67 13.55 -9.31
N ASN A 5 2.89 14.05 -10.27
CA ASN A 5 2.18 13.21 -11.25
C ASN A 5 3.12 12.23 -12.00
N PRO A 6 4.29 12.64 -12.54
CA PRO A 6 5.14 11.71 -13.30
C PRO A 6 5.61 10.51 -12.47
N VAL A 7 6.10 10.74 -11.25
CA VAL A 7 6.60 9.67 -10.38
C VAL A 7 5.46 8.80 -9.85
N ILE A 8 4.31 9.40 -9.51
CA ILE A 8 3.13 8.65 -9.07
C ILE A 8 2.61 7.77 -10.21
N THR A 9 2.53 8.27 -11.45
CA THR A 9 2.08 7.48 -12.61
C THR A 9 2.97 6.27 -12.81
N SER A 10 4.30 6.46 -12.88
CA SER A 10 5.26 5.36 -13.05
C SER A 10 5.11 4.29 -11.95
N ARG A 11 5.02 4.71 -10.68
CA ARG A 11 4.87 3.77 -9.56
C ARG A 11 3.48 3.12 -9.52
N SER A 12 2.43 3.83 -9.94
CA SER A 12 1.06 3.31 -10.03
C SER A 12 0.99 2.21 -11.09
N THR A 13 1.63 2.41 -12.24
CA THR A 13 1.74 1.39 -13.28
C THR A 13 2.33 0.08 -12.77
N LYS A 14 3.40 0.15 -11.95
CA LYS A 14 3.98 -1.03 -11.29
C LYS A 14 3.04 -1.64 -10.26
N MET A 15 2.49 -0.83 -9.36
CA MET A 15 1.58 -1.27 -8.30
C MET A 15 0.35 -1.99 -8.87
N PHE A 16 -0.22 -1.50 -9.96
CA PHE A 16 -1.43 -2.05 -10.56
C PHE A 16 -1.17 -3.01 -11.72
N GLY A 17 0.10 -3.20 -12.12
CA GLY A 17 0.48 -4.11 -13.19
C GLY A 17 -0.02 -3.69 -14.57
N THR A 18 -0.24 -2.39 -14.83
CA THR A 18 -0.92 -1.93 -16.06
C THR A 18 -0.10 -2.13 -17.34
N LEU A 19 1.18 -2.51 -17.22
CA LEU A 19 2.05 -2.86 -18.35
C LEU A 19 2.33 -4.36 -18.46
N LEU A 20 1.86 -5.16 -17.51
CA LEU A 20 1.95 -6.61 -17.63
C LEU A 20 0.99 -7.11 -18.72
N PRO A 21 1.29 -8.26 -19.35
CA PRO A 21 0.30 -9.01 -20.11
C PRO A 21 -0.98 -9.22 -19.29
N GLU A 22 -2.15 -9.18 -19.92
CA GLU A 22 -3.44 -9.25 -19.23
C GLU A 22 -3.57 -10.56 -18.45
N GLU A 23 -3.06 -11.66 -18.99
CA GLU A 23 -3.01 -12.98 -18.36
C GLU A 23 -2.14 -13.02 -17.09
N ASP A 24 -1.19 -12.10 -16.96
CA ASP A 24 -0.31 -11.99 -15.81
C ASP A 24 -0.91 -11.13 -14.70
N VAL A 25 -1.98 -10.36 -14.95
CA VAL A 25 -2.67 -9.53 -13.95
C VAL A 25 -3.86 -10.29 -13.37
N ILE A 26 -3.69 -10.84 -12.16
CA ILE A 26 -4.76 -11.60 -11.49
C ILE A 26 -5.85 -10.67 -10.92
N ASN A 27 -5.43 -9.65 -10.16
CA ASN A 27 -6.29 -8.60 -9.62
C ASN A 27 -5.43 -7.44 -9.06
N VAL A 28 -6.08 -6.40 -8.50
CA VAL A 28 -5.44 -5.24 -7.86
C VAL A 28 -5.87 -5.04 -6.39
N GLY A 29 -6.30 -6.11 -5.73
CA GLY A 29 -6.71 -6.13 -4.32
C GLY A 29 -8.17 -5.78 -4.08
N ILE A 30 -8.55 -4.57 -4.46
CA ILE A 30 -9.91 -4.03 -4.29
C ILE A 30 -10.78 -4.17 -5.55
N GLY A 31 -10.24 -4.75 -6.62
CA GLY A 31 -10.93 -4.99 -7.89
C GLY A 31 -10.09 -5.82 -8.86
N PRO A 32 -10.63 -6.18 -10.05
CA PRO A 32 -9.94 -7.02 -11.01
C PRO A 32 -8.83 -6.30 -11.78
N ASN A 33 -8.97 -5.01 -12.08
CA ASN A 33 -7.95 -4.21 -12.79
C ASN A 33 -8.18 -2.72 -12.54
N LEU A 34 -7.18 -1.91 -12.87
CA LEU A 34 -7.32 -0.46 -12.94
C LEU A 34 -7.61 -0.04 -14.39
N SER A 35 -8.84 0.38 -14.68
CA SER A 35 -9.28 0.79 -16.02
C SER A 35 -8.87 2.23 -16.37
N VAL A 36 -7.58 2.58 -16.31
CA VAL A 36 -7.08 3.94 -16.59
C VAL A 36 -7.31 4.35 -18.05
N SER A 37 -7.24 3.39 -18.98
CA SER A 37 -7.29 3.65 -20.43
C SER A 37 -8.71 3.77 -21.01
N LYS A 38 -9.75 3.49 -20.22
CA LYS A 38 -11.14 3.43 -20.71
C LYS A 38 -11.99 4.64 -20.32
N SER A 39 -11.48 5.54 -19.47
CA SER A 39 -12.20 6.73 -19.03
C SER A 39 -11.54 8.00 -19.58
N PRO A 40 -12.31 8.96 -20.14
CA PRO A 40 -11.75 10.25 -20.53
C PRO A 40 -11.19 10.95 -19.29
N THR A 41 -10.01 11.55 -19.42
CA THR A 41 -9.48 12.43 -18.37
C THR A 41 -10.40 13.64 -18.27
N GLY A 42 -11.07 13.77 -17.13
CA GLY A 42 -12.07 14.82 -16.93
C GLY A 42 -12.26 15.10 -15.45
N TYR A 43 -12.53 16.35 -15.14
CA TYR A 43 -12.89 16.80 -13.81
C TYR A 43 -14.02 17.81 -13.95
N VAL A 44 -15.15 17.52 -13.30
CA VAL A 44 -16.26 18.46 -13.15
C VAL A 44 -16.26 18.87 -11.69
N LYS A 45 -16.15 20.17 -11.43
CA LYS A 45 -16.17 20.69 -10.06
C LYS A 45 -17.57 20.44 -9.45
N PRO A 46 -17.68 20.04 -8.17
CA PRO A 46 -18.97 19.94 -7.52
C PRO A 46 -19.65 21.32 -7.43
N ASP A 47 -20.96 21.35 -7.68
CA ASP A 47 -21.80 22.55 -7.52
C ASP A 47 -22.06 22.87 -6.04
N THR A 48 -22.10 21.83 -5.20
CA THR A 48 -22.33 21.92 -3.75
C THR A 48 -21.18 21.29 -3.00
N THR A 49 -20.64 22.03 -2.03
CA THR A 49 -19.57 21.58 -1.14
C THR A 49 -19.98 21.83 0.30
N PHE A 50 -19.45 21.04 1.23
CA PHE A 50 -19.68 21.18 2.66
C PHE A 50 -18.39 20.91 3.43
N SER A 51 -18.38 21.25 4.72
CA SER A 51 -17.22 21.02 5.61
C SER A 51 -17.44 19.79 6.48
N ASP A 52 -18.45 19.79 7.34
CA ASP A 52 -18.65 18.70 8.33
C ASP A 52 -19.75 17.72 7.90
N SER A 53 -20.94 18.25 7.62
CA SER A 53 -22.08 17.44 7.15
C SER A 53 -22.97 18.21 6.17
N LEU A 54 -23.77 17.47 5.41
CA LEU A 54 -24.75 18.00 4.48
C LEU A 54 -25.94 17.03 4.35
N ASN A 55 -27.14 17.53 4.62
CA ASN A 55 -28.36 16.79 4.37
C ASN A 55 -28.94 17.21 3.01
N LEU A 56 -29.26 16.22 2.18
CA LEU A 56 -29.82 16.40 0.85
C LEU A 56 -31.12 15.62 0.71
N ASN A 57 -32.02 16.15 -0.11
CA ASN A 57 -33.11 15.38 -0.68
C ASN A 57 -32.96 15.41 -2.19
N ILE A 58 -32.78 14.24 -2.81
CA ILE A 58 -32.64 14.10 -4.26
C ILE A 58 -33.78 13.21 -4.73
N GLU A 59 -34.72 13.79 -5.48
CA GLU A 59 -35.89 13.08 -6.03
C GLU A 59 -36.67 12.28 -4.96
N GLY A 60 -36.77 12.83 -3.74
CA GLY A 60 -37.50 12.20 -2.62
C GLY A 60 -36.66 11.25 -1.76
N ILE A 61 -35.39 11.02 -2.08
CA ILE A 61 -34.46 10.22 -1.26
C ILE A 61 -33.70 11.15 -0.32
N GLU A 62 -33.80 10.92 1.00
CA GLU A 62 -32.97 11.66 1.97
C GLU A 62 -31.58 11.04 2.04
N LEU A 63 -30.56 11.88 1.95
CA LEU A 63 -29.16 11.50 2.12
C LEU A 63 -28.54 12.41 3.18
N GLU A 64 -27.80 11.80 4.10
CA GLU A 64 -26.97 12.52 5.06
C GLU A 64 -25.50 12.24 4.71
N LEU A 65 -24.76 13.27 4.32
CA LEU A 65 -23.35 13.19 3.97
C LEU A 65 -22.54 13.72 5.15
N TYR A 66 -21.46 13.02 5.48
CA TYR A 66 -20.56 13.39 6.57
C TYR A 66 -19.12 13.32 6.10
N HIS A 67 -18.32 14.33 6.47
CA HIS A 67 -16.88 14.30 6.29
C HIS A 67 -16.27 13.19 7.16
N ALA A 68 -15.42 12.38 6.54
CA ALA A 68 -14.97 11.11 7.10
C ALA A 68 -13.57 10.76 6.58
N PRO A 69 -12.52 11.42 7.10
CA PRO A 69 -11.15 11.19 6.66
C PRO A 69 -10.77 9.70 6.80
N GLY A 70 -10.00 9.20 5.82
CA GLY A 70 -9.49 7.83 5.83
C GLY A 70 -8.55 7.55 4.66
N GLU A 71 -9.03 6.91 3.58
CA GLU A 71 -8.21 6.65 2.37
C GLU A 71 -7.70 7.98 1.77
N THR A 72 -8.55 9.02 1.79
CA THR A 72 -8.18 10.42 1.53
C THR A 72 -8.67 11.34 2.66
N ASN A 73 -8.10 12.56 2.72
CA ASN A 73 -8.45 13.55 3.75
C ASN A 73 -9.82 14.21 3.52
N ASP A 74 -10.31 14.20 2.29
CA ASP A 74 -11.56 14.83 1.83
C ASP A 74 -12.68 13.81 1.59
N GLN A 75 -12.50 12.58 2.08
CA GLN A 75 -13.49 11.52 1.92
C GLN A 75 -14.74 11.78 2.77
N ILE A 76 -15.86 11.21 2.31
CA ILE A 76 -17.17 11.28 2.97
C ILE A 76 -17.75 9.87 3.14
N PHE A 77 -18.70 9.71 4.05
CA PHE A 77 -19.69 8.62 3.98
C PHE A 77 -21.09 9.18 3.78
N ILE A 78 -21.98 8.34 3.26
CA ILE A 78 -23.38 8.68 3.00
C ILE A 78 -24.27 7.73 3.78
N TRP A 79 -25.24 8.28 4.51
CA TRP A 79 -26.28 7.56 5.22
C TRP A 79 -27.64 7.80 4.58
N LEU A 80 -28.40 6.72 4.36
CA LEU A 80 -29.76 6.76 3.83
C LEU A 80 -30.72 6.27 4.93
N PRO A 81 -31.32 7.17 5.73
CA PRO A 81 -32.06 6.80 6.94
C PRO A 81 -33.27 5.92 6.65
N GLN A 82 -34.03 6.16 5.58
CA GLN A 82 -35.22 5.35 5.28
C GLN A 82 -34.86 3.91 4.87
N HIS A 83 -33.65 3.72 4.34
CA HIS A 83 -33.18 2.42 3.85
C HIS A 83 -32.26 1.71 4.83
N LYS A 84 -31.88 2.37 5.94
CA LYS A 84 -30.84 1.92 6.86
C LYS A 84 -29.57 1.47 6.14
N ALA A 85 -29.19 2.21 5.11
CA ALA A 85 -28.10 1.89 4.21
C ALA A 85 -26.96 2.90 4.35
N LEU A 86 -25.73 2.41 4.46
CA LEU A 86 -24.53 3.22 4.61
C LEU A 86 -23.54 2.96 3.46
N MET A 87 -23.05 4.03 2.87
CA MET A 87 -22.01 4.02 1.84
C MET A 87 -20.74 4.62 2.44
N PRO A 88 -19.77 3.81 2.89
CA PRO A 88 -18.63 4.28 3.68
C PRO A 88 -17.48 4.86 2.83
N GLY A 89 -17.67 4.97 1.52
CA GLY A 89 -16.58 5.21 0.58
C GLY A 89 -15.54 4.09 0.62
N ASP A 90 -14.28 4.48 0.73
CA ASP A 90 -13.11 3.60 0.86
C ASP A 90 -12.63 3.45 2.31
N ASN A 91 -13.47 3.78 3.31
CA ASN A 91 -13.09 3.61 4.71
C ASN A 91 -13.28 2.18 5.23
N ILE A 92 -14.00 1.33 4.50
CA ILE A 92 -14.12 -0.09 4.78
C ILE A 92 -14.38 -0.86 3.48
N TYR A 93 -13.60 -1.91 3.27
CA TYR A 93 -13.73 -2.88 2.19
C TYR A 93 -13.15 -4.22 2.66
N LYS A 94 -13.41 -5.31 1.95
CA LYS A 94 -13.02 -6.66 2.38
C LYS A 94 -11.55 -7.00 2.13
N THR A 95 -10.64 -6.21 2.70
CA THR A 95 -9.18 -6.41 2.74
C THR A 95 -8.52 -5.37 3.66
N PHE A 96 -7.33 -5.67 4.20
CA PHE A 96 -6.58 -4.77 5.07
C PHE A 96 -6.44 -3.37 4.45
N PRO A 97 -6.72 -2.30 5.23
CA PRO A 97 -6.75 -0.92 4.74
C PRO A 97 -5.40 -0.48 4.24
N ASN A 98 -5.39 0.33 3.18
CA ASN A 98 -4.16 0.79 2.56
C ASN A 98 -3.53 1.98 3.28
N LEU A 99 -3.30 1.92 4.59
CA LEU A 99 -2.82 3.05 5.42
C LEU A 99 -1.57 3.76 4.85
N TYR A 100 -0.85 3.09 3.95
CA TYR A 100 -0.03 3.75 2.94
C TYR A 100 -0.03 3.01 1.61
N THR A 101 -0.15 3.77 0.51
CA THR A 101 -0.06 3.22 -0.85
C THR A 101 1.38 3.24 -1.37
N ILE A 102 1.88 2.11 -1.87
CA ILE A 102 3.25 1.98 -2.38
C ILE A 102 3.52 2.78 -3.66
N ARG A 103 2.47 3.30 -4.34
CA ARG A 103 2.65 4.29 -5.42
C ARG A 103 3.13 5.66 -4.92
N GLY A 104 2.96 5.94 -3.63
CA GLY A 104 3.41 7.15 -2.95
C GLY A 104 2.29 8.19 -2.80
N THR A 105 1.98 8.54 -1.55
CA THR A 105 1.12 9.66 -1.15
C THR A 105 1.69 10.29 0.13
N SER A 106 1.09 11.39 0.58
CA SER A 106 1.26 11.83 1.97
C SER A 106 0.79 10.74 2.94
N HIS A 107 1.28 10.83 4.19
CA HIS A 107 0.74 10.06 5.31
C HIS A 107 -0.77 10.30 5.44
N ARG A 108 -1.51 9.25 5.79
CA ARG A 108 -2.96 9.30 6.02
C ARG A 108 -3.23 9.51 7.50
N ASP A 109 -4.27 10.27 7.83
CA ASP A 109 -4.71 10.38 9.22
C ASP A 109 -5.36 9.08 9.70
N VAL A 110 -4.53 8.19 10.25
CA VAL A 110 -4.96 6.88 10.73
C VAL A 110 -5.91 7.01 11.92
N LYS A 111 -5.72 8.02 12.77
CA LYS A 111 -6.60 8.25 13.92
C LYS A 111 -7.96 8.80 13.47
N GLY A 112 -7.96 9.75 12.54
CA GLY A 112 -9.18 10.23 11.88
C GLY A 112 -9.95 9.12 11.16
N TRP A 113 -9.26 8.12 10.58
CA TRP A 113 -9.92 6.95 9.99
C TRP A 113 -10.65 6.11 11.05
N VAL A 114 -10.02 5.85 12.20
CA VAL A 114 -10.68 5.16 13.33
C VAL A 114 -11.93 5.91 13.77
N ASP A 115 -11.81 7.24 13.93
CA ASP A 115 -12.93 8.09 14.36
C ASP A 115 -14.06 8.13 13.33
N SER A 116 -13.73 8.11 12.03
CA SER A 116 -14.70 7.98 10.94
C SER A 116 -15.49 6.68 11.01
N ILE A 117 -14.83 5.55 11.29
CA ILE A 117 -15.53 4.26 11.40
C ILE A 117 -16.39 4.22 12.67
N ASP A 118 -15.90 4.78 13.78
CA ASP A 118 -16.69 4.90 15.01
C ASP A 118 -17.94 5.75 14.80
N HIS A 119 -17.85 6.83 14.02
CA HIS A 119 -19.02 7.62 13.63
C HIS A 119 -20.00 6.81 12.76
N MET A 120 -19.52 6.09 11.73
CA MET A 120 -20.40 5.25 10.90
C MET A 120 -21.13 4.18 11.70
N LYS A 121 -20.50 3.61 12.74
CA LYS A 121 -21.10 2.58 13.58
C LYS A 121 -22.34 3.07 14.35
N THR A 122 -22.43 4.36 14.68
CA THR A 122 -23.56 4.91 15.44
C THR A 122 -24.89 4.88 14.68
N PHE A 123 -24.84 4.73 13.34
CA PHE A 123 -26.02 4.64 12.49
C PHE A 123 -26.65 3.26 12.46
N GLU A 124 -25.94 2.23 12.96
CA GLU A 124 -26.42 0.84 13.01
C GLU A 124 -27.02 0.34 11.67
N PRO A 125 -26.27 0.44 10.55
CA PRO A 125 -26.78 0.07 9.22
C PRO A 125 -27.23 -1.39 9.13
N GLU A 126 -28.28 -1.64 8.35
CA GLU A 126 -28.68 -3.00 7.93
C GLU A 126 -28.05 -3.39 6.58
N TYR A 127 -27.60 -2.39 5.81
CA TYR A 127 -26.95 -2.55 4.53
C TYR A 127 -25.70 -1.67 4.44
N LEU A 128 -24.56 -2.24 4.08
CA LEU A 128 -23.32 -1.51 3.86
C LEU A 128 -22.87 -1.68 2.41
N PHE A 129 -22.64 -0.57 1.71
CA PHE A 129 -22.23 -0.53 0.31
C PHE A 129 -20.89 0.19 0.14
N PRO A 130 -19.76 -0.48 0.41
CA PRO A 130 -18.43 0.03 0.07
C PRO A 130 -18.30 0.40 -1.41
N SER A 131 -17.42 1.37 -1.72
CA SER A 131 -17.04 1.67 -3.12
C SER A 131 -16.37 0.49 -3.83
N HIS A 132 -15.79 -0.43 -3.06
CA HIS A 132 -15.08 -1.60 -3.55
C HIS A 132 -15.47 -2.87 -2.80
N THR A 133 -15.24 -4.03 -3.42
CA THR A 133 -15.64 -5.35 -2.89
C THR A 133 -17.17 -5.51 -2.80
N LYS A 134 -17.65 -6.53 -2.08
CA LYS A 134 -19.09 -6.87 -2.04
C LYS A 134 -19.80 -6.13 -0.90
N PRO A 135 -21.10 -5.82 -1.06
CA PRO A 135 -21.92 -5.31 0.04
C PRO A 135 -21.91 -6.26 1.25
N ILE A 136 -22.07 -5.68 2.44
CA ILE A 136 -22.25 -6.42 3.71
C ILE A 136 -23.71 -6.23 4.14
N LEU A 137 -24.34 -7.32 4.55
CA LEU A 137 -25.78 -7.37 4.86
C LEU A 137 -26.01 -7.84 6.30
N GLY A 138 -26.97 -7.22 6.97
CA GLY A 138 -27.37 -7.56 8.33
C GLY A 138 -26.60 -6.74 9.37
N LYS A 139 -27.36 -6.15 10.30
CA LYS A 139 -26.84 -5.24 11.33
C LYS A 139 -25.67 -5.84 12.12
N ASP A 140 -25.83 -7.05 12.65
CA ASP A 140 -24.79 -7.69 13.48
C ASP A 140 -23.52 -7.98 12.68
N THR A 141 -23.66 -8.54 11.46
CA THR A 141 -22.53 -8.78 10.55
C THR A 141 -21.77 -7.49 10.22
N ILE A 142 -22.48 -6.38 10.01
CA ILE A 142 -21.87 -5.09 9.71
C ILE A 142 -21.16 -4.53 10.93
N GLN A 143 -21.77 -4.61 12.11
CA GLN A 143 -21.14 -4.15 13.36
C GLN A 143 -19.87 -4.94 13.65
N ASP A 144 -19.89 -6.27 13.50
CA ASP A 144 -18.71 -7.13 13.67
C ASP A 144 -17.60 -6.76 12.67
N ALA A 145 -17.96 -6.56 11.40
CA ALA A 145 -17.02 -6.16 10.35
C ALA A 145 -16.42 -4.77 10.62
N MET A 146 -17.22 -3.79 11.06
CA MET A 146 -16.72 -2.46 11.41
C MET A 146 -15.84 -2.50 12.66
N ASN A 147 -16.22 -3.25 13.68
CA ASN A 147 -15.44 -3.41 14.91
C ASN A 147 -14.06 -4.00 14.61
N ILE A 148 -14.01 -5.13 13.89
CA ILE A 148 -12.73 -5.79 13.60
C ILE A 148 -11.83 -4.92 12.72
N TYR A 149 -12.39 -4.19 11.76
CA TYR A 149 -11.65 -3.30 10.87
C TYR A 149 -11.06 -2.11 11.63
N ARG A 150 -11.91 -1.45 12.42
CA ARG A 150 -11.56 -0.31 13.27
C ARG A 150 -10.50 -0.68 14.31
N ASP A 151 -10.67 -1.82 14.98
CA ASP A 151 -9.74 -2.28 16.01
C ASP A 151 -8.39 -2.69 15.41
N ALA A 152 -8.37 -3.25 14.21
CA ALA A 152 -7.10 -3.52 13.51
C ALA A 152 -6.34 -2.24 13.17
N ILE A 153 -7.03 -1.22 12.64
CA ILE A 153 -6.41 0.09 12.35
C ILE A 153 -5.86 0.71 13.63
N GLN A 154 -6.68 0.78 14.68
CA GLN A 154 -6.27 1.36 15.96
C GLN A 154 -5.12 0.56 16.60
N TYR A 155 -5.18 -0.77 16.58
CA TYR A 155 -4.13 -1.61 17.14
C TYR A 155 -2.78 -1.36 16.45
N ILE A 156 -2.75 -1.34 15.10
CA ILE A 156 -1.52 -1.06 14.37
C ILE A 156 -1.00 0.34 14.70
N HIS A 157 -1.86 1.35 14.74
CA HIS A 157 -1.50 2.70 15.16
C HIS A 157 -0.89 2.71 16.57
N ASP A 158 -1.62 2.25 17.57
CA ASP A 158 -1.24 2.37 18.98
C ASP A 158 0.00 1.54 19.31
N GLN A 159 0.13 0.34 18.73
CA GLN A 159 1.34 -0.49 18.91
C GLN A 159 2.56 0.14 18.23
N THR A 160 2.37 0.79 17.08
CA THR A 160 3.43 1.52 16.39
C THR A 160 3.94 2.66 17.27
N ILE A 161 3.03 3.49 17.80
CA ILE A 161 3.38 4.58 18.74
C ILE A 161 4.02 4.05 20.01
N ARG A 162 3.51 2.95 20.58
CA ARG A 162 4.09 2.34 21.79
C ARG A 162 5.54 1.92 21.56
N LEU A 163 5.85 1.29 20.44
CA LEU A 163 7.20 0.79 20.15
C LEU A 163 8.17 1.91 19.73
N MET A 164 7.69 2.99 19.09
CA MET A 164 8.48 4.22 18.91
C MET A 164 8.93 4.79 20.24
N ASN A 165 8.01 4.90 21.20
CA ASN A 165 8.32 5.40 22.55
C ASN A 165 9.27 4.47 23.32
N GLN A 166 9.44 3.22 22.87
CA GLN A 166 10.45 2.29 23.38
C GLN A 166 11.80 2.40 22.65
N GLY A 167 11.91 3.28 21.66
CA GLY A 167 13.14 3.56 20.91
C GLY A 167 13.43 2.60 19.77
N LEU A 168 12.45 1.79 19.34
CA LEU A 168 12.64 0.87 18.22
C LEU A 168 12.65 1.62 16.88
N TYR A 169 13.44 1.11 15.95
CA TYR A 169 13.51 1.60 14.58
C TYR A 169 12.33 1.12 13.72
N PRO A 170 11.96 1.83 12.64
CA PRO A 170 10.79 1.53 11.83
C PRO A 170 10.70 0.07 11.35
N ASP A 171 11.84 -0.53 10.98
CA ASP A 171 11.91 -1.92 10.52
C ASP A 171 11.69 -2.92 11.67
N GLU A 172 12.26 -2.64 12.85
CA GLU A 172 12.08 -3.47 14.05
C GLU A 172 10.61 -3.44 14.51
N ILE A 173 9.96 -2.26 14.47
CA ILE A 173 8.54 -2.14 14.78
C ILE A 173 7.71 -2.95 13.78
N ALA A 174 8.03 -2.85 12.48
CA ALA A 174 7.29 -3.56 11.44
C ALA A 174 7.43 -5.09 11.53
N ASP A 175 8.54 -5.59 12.08
CA ASP A 175 8.74 -7.01 12.37
C ASP A 175 8.04 -7.46 13.65
N ALA A 176 8.05 -6.62 14.69
CA ALA A 176 7.48 -6.90 16.00
C ALA A 176 5.95 -6.89 16.01
N ILE A 177 5.30 -5.99 15.26
CA ILE A 177 3.84 -5.87 15.27
C ILE A 177 3.21 -7.02 14.48
N LYS A 178 2.36 -7.78 15.16
CA LYS A 178 1.42 -8.75 14.59
C LYS A 178 0.03 -8.44 15.13
N LEU A 179 -0.98 -8.50 14.27
CA LEU A 179 -2.37 -8.45 14.70
C LEU A 179 -2.67 -9.66 15.60
N PRO A 180 -3.51 -9.49 16.64
CA PRO A 180 -4.07 -10.62 17.38
C PRO A 180 -4.72 -11.62 16.42
N LYS A 181 -4.64 -12.92 16.75
CA LYS A 181 -5.07 -14.00 15.85
C LYS A 181 -6.52 -13.84 15.40
N GLU A 182 -7.39 -13.50 16.33
CA GLU A 182 -8.83 -13.32 16.13
C GLU A 182 -9.13 -12.20 15.14
N ILE A 183 -8.26 -11.19 15.09
CA ILE A 183 -8.32 -10.06 14.15
C ILE A 183 -7.68 -10.48 12.81
N ALA A 184 -6.48 -11.06 12.83
CA ALA A 184 -5.70 -11.42 11.64
C ALA A 184 -6.39 -12.45 10.72
N GLU A 185 -7.17 -13.37 11.29
CA GLU A 185 -7.90 -14.41 10.54
C GLU A 185 -9.19 -13.88 9.89
N SER A 186 -9.56 -12.63 10.16
CA SER A 186 -10.74 -12.01 9.55
C SER A 186 -10.53 -11.80 8.05
N PRO A 187 -11.51 -12.16 7.20
CA PRO A 187 -11.41 -11.91 5.76
C PRO A 187 -11.41 -10.42 5.40
N TYR A 188 -11.76 -9.53 6.35
CA TYR A 188 -11.66 -8.09 6.18
C TYR A 188 -10.22 -7.57 6.34
N LEU A 189 -9.30 -8.40 6.82
CA LEU A 189 -7.94 -8.00 7.19
C LEU A 189 -6.86 -8.82 6.52
N TYR A 190 -7.22 -9.67 5.56
CA TYR A 190 -6.25 -10.23 4.62
C TYR A 190 -5.58 -9.10 3.84
N GLU A 191 -4.26 -9.15 3.76
CA GLU A 191 -3.40 -8.12 3.16
C GLU A 191 -3.40 -8.16 1.63
N PHE A 192 -4.59 -8.14 1.01
CA PHE A 192 -4.75 -8.06 -0.45
C PHE A 192 -4.71 -6.64 -0.99
N TYR A 193 -4.63 -5.60 -0.16
CA TYR A 193 -4.45 -4.24 -0.65
C TYR A 193 -3.38 -3.52 0.15
N GLY A 194 -3.66 -3.13 1.40
CA GLY A 194 -2.65 -2.70 2.36
C GLY A 194 -1.89 -3.87 2.99
N THR A 195 -0.82 -3.55 3.72
CA THR A 195 -0.12 -4.48 4.64
C THR A 195 0.21 -3.76 5.94
N VAL A 196 0.27 -4.50 7.04
CA VAL A 196 0.79 -4.08 8.34
C VAL A 196 2.20 -3.53 8.17
N ARG A 197 3.09 -4.25 7.46
CA ARG A 197 4.52 -3.89 7.36
C ARG A 197 4.74 -2.46 6.87
N TRP A 198 4.11 -2.06 5.75
CA TRP A 198 4.29 -0.68 5.26
C TRP A 198 3.39 0.34 5.96
N SER A 199 2.30 -0.10 6.59
CA SER A 199 1.45 0.78 7.40
C SER A 199 2.20 1.28 8.63
N VAL A 200 2.90 0.39 9.33
CA VAL A 200 3.78 0.73 10.45
C VAL A 200 4.83 1.76 10.05
N LYS A 201 5.51 1.53 8.91
CA LYS A 201 6.52 2.46 8.40
C LYS A 201 5.93 3.82 8.04
N SER A 202 4.72 3.85 7.49
CA SER A 202 3.99 5.09 7.19
C SER A 202 3.58 5.84 8.44
N ILE A 203 3.08 5.15 9.46
CA ILE A 203 2.75 5.76 10.76
C ILE A 203 4.01 6.36 11.39
N PHE A 204 5.13 5.63 11.35
CA PHE A 204 6.41 6.21 11.77
C PHE A 204 6.77 7.46 11.01
N ASN A 205 6.70 7.40 9.69
CA ASN A 205 7.02 8.55 8.87
C ASN A 205 6.08 9.74 9.12
N GLY A 206 4.80 9.50 9.38
CA GLY A 206 3.81 10.52 9.66
C GLY A 206 4.08 11.28 10.96
N TYR A 207 4.52 10.58 12.01
CA TYR A 207 4.76 11.19 13.32
C TYR A 207 6.19 11.71 13.52
N LEU A 208 7.20 10.96 13.07
CA LEU A 208 8.62 11.24 13.34
C LEU A 208 9.42 11.61 12.07
N GLY A 209 8.82 11.50 10.89
CA GLY A 209 9.51 11.77 9.63
C GLY A 209 10.40 10.61 9.17
N TRP A 210 11.40 10.93 8.34
CA TRP A 210 12.25 9.91 7.71
C TRP A 210 13.38 9.41 8.63
N PHE A 211 13.79 10.20 9.61
CA PHE A 211 14.94 9.92 10.46
C PHE A 211 14.55 9.01 11.61
N SER A 212 15.17 7.84 11.71
CA SER A 212 14.86 6.85 12.73
C SER A 212 15.37 7.19 14.13
N GLY A 213 16.26 8.19 14.24
CA GLY A 213 17.05 8.47 15.44
C GLY A 213 18.45 7.84 15.44
N ASN A 214 18.74 6.90 14.53
CA ASN A 214 20.05 6.28 14.40
C ASN A 214 21.08 7.25 13.76
N PRO A 215 22.18 7.62 14.44
CA PRO A 215 23.14 8.58 13.91
C PRO A 215 23.71 8.23 12.54
N SER A 216 23.86 6.94 12.20
CA SER A 216 24.40 6.54 10.89
C SER A 216 23.47 6.85 9.71
N GLU A 217 22.20 7.11 9.98
CA GLU A 217 21.18 7.43 8.98
C GLU A 217 20.99 8.94 8.81
N LEU A 218 21.55 9.78 9.70
CA LEU A 218 21.36 11.23 9.65
C LEU A 218 22.05 11.86 8.44
N ASP A 219 23.24 11.39 8.12
CA ASP A 219 24.01 11.77 6.93
C ASP A 219 24.75 10.52 6.39
N PRO A 220 24.02 9.62 5.71
CA PRO A 220 24.57 8.34 5.30
C PRO A 220 25.52 8.51 4.11
N LEU A 221 26.47 7.58 3.98
CA LEU A 221 27.27 7.47 2.75
C LEU A 221 26.36 7.39 1.52
N SER A 222 26.87 7.88 0.39
CA SER A 222 26.21 7.62 -0.89
C SER A 222 26.10 6.11 -1.14
N ARG A 223 25.09 5.68 -1.91
CA ARG A 223 24.89 4.26 -2.25
C ARG A 223 26.15 3.63 -2.84
N LYS A 224 26.84 4.37 -3.73
CA LYS A 224 28.09 3.95 -4.36
C LYS A 224 29.23 3.76 -3.36
N GLU A 225 29.43 4.71 -2.45
CA GLU A 225 30.48 4.59 -1.42
C GLU A 225 30.21 3.46 -0.44
N LYS A 226 28.96 3.29 -0.01
CA LYS A 226 28.55 2.16 0.83
C LYS A 226 28.83 0.84 0.12
N ALA A 227 28.41 0.71 -1.14
CA ALA A 227 28.64 -0.50 -1.93
C ALA A 227 30.13 -0.81 -2.12
N LEU A 228 30.97 0.21 -2.36
CA LEU A 228 32.43 0.04 -2.48
C LEU A 228 33.04 -0.52 -1.19
N ARG A 229 32.61 -0.01 -0.03
CA ARG A 229 33.11 -0.48 1.28
C ARG A 229 32.61 -1.89 1.59
N ILE A 230 31.36 -2.22 1.29
CA ILE A 230 30.80 -3.57 1.44
C ILE A 230 31.52 -4.57 0.54
N SER A 231 31.74 -4.23 -0.73
CA SER A 231 32.52 -5.05 -1.66
C SER A 231 33.93 -5.31 -1.13
N LYS A 232 34.62 -4.27 -0.67
CA LYS A 232 35.96 -4.41 -0.07
C LYS A 232 35.95 -5.35 1.15
N LEU A 233 34.94 -5.25 2.01
CA LEU A 233 34.77 -6.13 3.17
C LEU A 233 34.50 -7.59 2.76
N ALA A 234 33.70 -7.80 1.71
CA ALA A 234 33.38 -9.13 1.19
C ALA A 234 34.54 -9.80 0.45
N GLY A 235 35.59 -9.05 0.08
CA GLY A 235 36.74 -9.58 -0.68
C GLY A 235 36.74 -9.22 -2.17
N GLY A 236 35.90 -8.26 -2.58
CA GLY A 236 35.83 -7.72 -3.93
C GLY A 236 34.49 -7.98 -4.62
N ASN A 237 34.31 -7.35 -5.79
CA ASN A 237 33.05 -7.40 -6.53
C ASN A 237 32.71 -8.83 -7.01
N ASP A 238 33.72 -9.62 -7.37
CA ASP A 238 33.53 -11.01 -7.81
C ASP A 238 32.94 -11.88 -6.70
N ILE A 239 33.28 -11.59 -5.44
CA ILE A 239 32.68 -12.29 -4.30
C ILE A 239 31.21 -11.89 -4.15
N LEU A 240 30.87 -10.60 -4.25
CA LEU A 240 29.46 -10.17 -4.23
C LEU A 240 28.62 -10.82 -5.34
N LEU A 241 29.18 -10.94 -6.55
CA LEU A 241 28.53 -11.65 -7.65
C LEU A 241 28.35 -13.13 -7.35
N LYS A 242 29.36 -13.79 -6.79
CA LYS A 242 29.27 -15.18 -6.35
C LYS A 242 28.19 -15.36 -5.28
N GLU A 243 28.12 -14.46 -4.29
CA GLU A 243 27.08 -14.50 -3.26
C GLU A 243 25.68 -14.27 -3.85
N LEU A 244 25.55 -13.42 -4.89
CA LEU A 244 24.28 -13.26 -5.60
C LEU A 244 23.84 -14.57 -6.26
N HIS A 245 24.76 -15.29 -6.91
CA HIS A 245 24.49 -16.61 -7.46
C HIS A 245 24.03 -17.60 -6.39
N LEU A 246 24.72 -17.64 -5.25
CA LEU A 246 24.36 -18.52 -4.14
C LEU A 246 22.96 -18.18 -3.58
N ALA A 247 22.66 -16.90 -3.37
CA ALA A 247 21.35 -16.46 -2.90
C ALA A 247 20.22 -16.90 -3.84
N VAL A 248 20.41 -16.78 -5.15
CA VAL A 248 19.44 -17.27 -6.14
C VAL A 248 19.32 -18.81 -6.10
N GLN A 249 20.44 -19.53 -6.07
CA GLN A 249 20.45 -21.01 -6.00
C GLN A 249 19.75 -21.55 -4.74
N GLU A 250 19.94 -20.88 -3.61
CA GLU A 250 19.35 -21.25 -2.32
C GLU A 250 17.91 -20.70 -2.14
N LYS A 251 17.42 -19.92 -3.10
CA LYS A 251 16.11 -19.24 -3.09
C LYS A 251 15.97 -18.19 -1.98
N ASP A 252 17.08 -17.59 -1.55
CA ASP A 252 17.10 -16.38 -0.73
C ASP A 252 16.91 -15.14 -1.63
N MET A 253 15.72 -15.05 -2.22
CA MET A 253 15.47 -14.16 -3.37
C MET A 253 15.35 -12.70 -2.97
N GLN A 254 14.81 -12.39 -1.80
CA GLN A 254 14.81 -11.02 -1.29
C GLN A 254 16.25 -10.53 -1.04
N TRP A 255 17.14 -11.40 -0.53
CA TRP A 255 18.56 -11.07 -0.39
C TRP A 255 19.27 -10.94 -1.73
N ALA A 256 18.93 -11.77 -2.72
CA ALA A 256 19.42 -11.62 -4.09
C ALA A 256 19.06 -10.24 -4.70
N LEU A 257 17.87 -9.71 -4.41
CA LEU A 257 17.51 -8.34 -4.82
C LEU A 257 18.39 -7.27 -4.16
N GLU A 258 18.72 -7.44 -2.88
CA GLU A 258 19.59 -6.50 -2.17
C GLU A 258 21.06 -6.59 -2.62
N LEU A 259 21.58 -7.80 -2.84
CA LEU A 259 22.92 -8.01 -3.40
C LEU A 259 23.06 -7.42 -4.80
N SER A 260 22.03 -7.60 -5.66
CA SER A 260 22.04 -6.98 -6.98
C SER A 260 21.98 -5.45 -6.92
N ASP A 261 21.34 -4.83 -5.92
CA ASP A 261 21.39 -3.37 -5.72
C ASP A 261 22.82 -2.87 -5.39
N TYR A 262 23.59 -3.64 -4.62
CA TYR A 262 25.01 -3.32 -4.37
C TYR A 262 25.84 -3.39 -5.66
N LEU A 263 25.67 -4.44 -6.46
CA LEU A 263 26.38 -4.59 -7.75
C LEU A 263 26.00 -3.48 -8.75
N ILE A 264 24.71 -3.12 -8.82
CA ILE A 264 24.25 -1.98 -9.63
C ILE A 264 24.91 -0.67 -9.17
N SER A 265 25.00 -0.44 -7.87
CA SER A 265 25.64 0.75 -7.29
C SER A 265 27.15 0.82 -7.55
N LEU A 266 27.77 -0.31 -7.92
CA LEU A 266 29.17 -0.45 -8.33
C LEU A 266 29.36 -0.37 -9.85
N ASP A 267 28.34 0.08 -10.59
CA ASP A 267 28.30 0.11 -12.05
C ASP A 267 28.45 -1.28 -12.70
N MET A 268 28.08 -2.35 -11.98
CA MET A 268 28.12 -3.75 -12.44
C MET A 268 26.72 -4.29 -12.77
N PHE A 269 26.00 -3.58 -13.63
CA PHE A 269 24.72 -4.06 -14.15
C PHE A 269 24.91 -4.83 -15.47
N THR A 270 25.61 -5.96 -15.38
CA THR A 270 25.83 -6.88 -16.50
C THR A 270 24.55 -7.66 -16.82
N ASP A 271 24.51 -8.31 -17.99
CA ASP A 271 23.38 -9.20 -18.34
C ASP A 271 23.17 -10.30 -17.31
N GLU A 272 24.26 -10.85 -16.76
CA GLU A 272 24.20 -11.85 -15.69
C GLU A 272 23.52 -11.32 -14.42
N VAL A 273 23.92 -10.14 -13.92
CA VAL A 273 23.29 -9.52 -12.72
C VAL A 273 21.83 -9.18 -12.98
N LYS A 274 21.53 -8.69 -14.19
CA LYS A 274 20.17 -8.40 -14.63
C LYS A 274 19.29 -9.65 -14.64
N ASP A 275 19.80 -10.76 -15.18
CA ASP A 275 19.05 -12.03 -15.27
C ASP A 275 18.79 -12.63 -13.88
N LEU A 276 19.78 -12.64 -12.98
CA LEU A 276 19.62 -13.08 -11.59
C LEU A 276 18.61 -12.21 -10.83
N ARG A 277 18.65 -10.88 -11.03
CA ARG A 277 17.66 -9.96 -10.43
C ARG A 277 16.26 -10.22 -10.97
N ILE A 278 16.11 -10.46 -12.28
CA ILE A 278 14.83 -10.82 -12.91
C ILE A 278 14.26 -12.10 -12.28
N GLU A 279 15.09 -13.13 -12.09
CA GLU A 279 14.67 -14.38 -11.46
C GLU A 279 14.14 -14.15 -10.05
N ALA A 280 14.89 -13.40 -9.23
CA ALA A 280 14.48 -13.06 -7.87
C ALA A 280 13.17 -12.23 -7.83
N LEU A 281 13.01 -11.25 -8.71
CA LEU A 281 11.77 -10.45 -8.83
C LEU A 281 10.57 -11.33 -9.19
N ILE A 282 10.72 -12.25 -10.15
CA ILE A 282 9.64 -13.16 -10.55
C ILE A 282 9.29 -14.12 -9.41
N TYR A 283 10.29 -14.64 -8.70
CA TYR A 283 10.08 -15.51 -7.55
C TYR A 283 9.27 -14.81 -6.44
N GLU A 284 9.72 -13.64 -5.99
CA GLU A 284 9.03 -12.86 -4.96
C GLU A 284 7.63 -12.42 -5.39
N GLY A 285 7.48 -11.98 -6.65
CA GLY A 285 6.21 -11.59 -7.23
C GLY A 285 5.21 -12.74 -7.25
N SER A 286 5.61 -13.90 -7.78
CA SER A 286 4.74 -15.07 -7.93
C SER A 286 4.23 -15.67 -6.61
N ARG A 287 4.96 -15.45 -5.50
CA ARG A 287 4.63 -15.94 -4.16
C ARG A 287 3.92 -14.91 -3.28
N SER A 288 3.85 -13.66 -3.73
CA SER A 288 3.16 -12.60 -2.98
C SER A 288 1.65 -12.76 -3.09
N SER A 289 0.99 -12.97 -1.95
CA SER A 289 -0.47 -12.93 -1.85
C SER A 289 -1.04 -11.52 -2.03
N ASN A 290 -0.27 -10.49 -1.66
CA ASN A 290 -0.63 -9.10 -1.89
C ASN A 290 -0.47 -8.77 -3.39
N PRO A 291 -1.56 -8.46 -4.11
CA PRO A 291 -1.57 -8.11 -5.54
C PRO A 291 -0.74 -6.87 -5.86
N ASN A 292 -0.76 -5.83 -5.02
CA ASN A 292 0.04 -4.62 -5.25
C ASN A 292 1.55 -4.94 -5.22
N LYS A 293 2.00 -5.70 -4.23
CA LYS A 293 3.39 -6.17 -4.11
C LYS A 293 3.77 -7.10 -5.26
N ARG A 294 2.89 -8.06 -5.58
CA ARG A 294 3.05 -9.00 -6.71
C ARG A 294 3.28 -8.24 -8.01
N ASN A 295 2.34 -7.38 -8.37
CA ASN A 295 2.35 -6.66 -9.64
C ASN A 295 3.57 -5.74 -9.72
N TYR A 296 3.99 -5.13 -8.60
CA TYR A 296 5.17 -4.29 -8.57
C TYR A 296 6.45 -5.06 -8.92
N PHE A 297 6.62 -6.26 -8.34
CA PHE A 297 7.76 -7.12 -8.64
C PHE A 297 7.74 -7.64 -10.07
N LEU A 298 6.60 -8.18 -10.52
CA LEU A 298 6.48 -8.73 -11.87
C LEU A 298 6.64 -7.65 -12.94
N THR A 299 6.06 -6.47 -12.73
CA THR A 299 6.24 -5.34 -13.66
C THR A 299 7.71 -4.96 -13.72
N SER A 300 8.38 -4.85 -12.57
CA SER A 300 9.82 -4.53 -12.52
C SER A 300 10.67 -5.54 -13.29
N ALA A 301 10.36 -6.84 -13.19
CA ALA A 301 11.02 -7.88 -14.00
C ALA A 301 10.73 -7.73 -15.50
N PHE A 302 9.48 -7.40 -15.86
CA PHE A 302 9.06 -7.18 -17.23
C PHE A 302 9.77 -5.99 -17.87
N GLU A 303 10.00 -4.89 -17.14
CA GLU A 303 10.78 -3.75 -17.64
C GLU A 303 12.22 -4.14 -17.95
N LEU A 304 12.85 -4.91 -17.05
CA LEU A 304 14.24 -5.36 -17.21
C LEU A 304 14.43 -6.31 -18.41
N LYS A 305 13.38 -7.05 -18.79
CA LYS A 305 13.36 -7.88 -20.01
C LYS A 305 13.20 -7.07 -21.31
N GLY A 306 13.06 -5.75 -21.23
CA GLY A 306 12.76 -4.89 -22.39
C GLY A 306 11.31 -4.98 -22.85
N GLY A 307 10.40 -5.47 -21.99
CA GLY A 307 8.97 -5.59 -22.28
C GLY A 307 8.23 -4.26 -22.42
N ILE A 308 8.87 -3.15 -22.02
CA ILE A 308 8.34 -1.80 -22.23
C ILE A 308 8.89 -1.25 -23.54
N LYS A 309 8.06 -1.19 -24.58
CA LYS A 309 8.26 -0.22 -25.64
C LYS A 309 8.02 1.16 -25.03
N GLU A 310 8.96 2.10 -25.19
CA GLU A 310 8.83 3.48 -24.71
C GLU A 310 7.41 4.01 -24.98
N THR A 311 6.59 4.07 -23.94
CA THR A 311 5.36 4.84 -24.00
C THR A 311 5.76 6.27 -23.74
N SER A 312 5.94 7.02 -24.83
CA SER A 312 6.10 8.46 -24.81
C SER A 312 4.87 9.08 -24.14
N PHE A 313 4.91 9.25 -22.83
CA PHE A 313 4.06 10.21 -22.15
C PHE A 313 4.76 11.57 -22.25
N ALA A 314 4.69 12.14 -23.45
CA ALA A 314 4.84 13.57 -23.67
C ALA A 314 3.51 14.27 -23.34
#